data_AF-A0A6P7U1I7-F1
#
_entry.id   AF-A0A6P7U1I7-F1
#
_cell.length_a   1.000
_cell.length_b   1.000
_cell.length_c   1.000
_cell.angle_alpha   90.00
_cell.angle_beta   90.00
_cell.angle_gamma   90.00
#
_symmetry.space_group_name_H-M   'P 1'
#
loop_
_entity.id
_entity.type
_entity.pdbx_description
1 polymer ?
#
loop_
_entity_poly.entity_id
_entity_poly.type
_entity_poly.pdbx_seq_one_letter_code
_entity_poly.pdbx_strand_id
1 'polypeptide(L)'
;MNNCKTYLIFTALGILVIQTVAALTCYYCSNRVEKACGGNFQSYLFKSSTCDSTYSKCALQKNPPLKDGWIGYIRGCYKQGALQGIDDSNGCRYWTSPLNNMTALYCFCDTDYCNSSPSGYFL
;
A
#
# COMPACT_ATOMS: atom_id res chain seq x y z
N MET A 1 51.27 -43.90 -17.13
CA MET A 1 50.65 -43.85 -15.80
C MET A 1 50.86 -42.45 -15.25
N ASN A 2 49.90 -41.56 -15.48
CA ASN A 2 48.90 -41.12 -14.48
C ASN A 2 49.38 -39.87 -13.71
N ASN A 3 49.06 -38.67 -14.20
CA ASN A 3 47.87 -37.93 -13.76
C ASN A 3 47.98 -36.43 -14.06
N CYS A 4 47.13 -35.99 -14.98
CA CYS A 4 46.68 -34.63 -15.15
C CYS A 4 46.08 -34.12 -13.83
N LYS A 5 46.55 -32.96 -13.33
CA LYS A 5 45.85 -32.19 -12.30
C LYS A 5 45.57 -30.79 -12.85
N THR A 6 44.49 -30.72 -13.61
CA THR A 6 43.71 -29.52 -13.89
C THR A 6 43.33 -28.86 -12.56
N TYR A 7 43.79 -27.64 -12.32
CA TYR A 7 43.30 -26.84 -11.20
C TYR A 7 41.89 -26.36 -11.55
N LEU A 8 40.91 -26.98 -10.89
CA LEU A 8 39.50 -26.58 -10.88
C LEU A 8 39.40 -25.15 -10.35
N ILE A 9 39.07 -24.21 -11.25
CA ILE A 9 38.64 -22.86 -10.91
C ILE A 9 37.30 -23.01 -10.19
N PHE A 10 37.30 -22.87 -8.86
CA PHE A 10 36.07 -22.83 -8.09
C PHE A 10 35.27 -21.60 -8.49
N THR A 11 34.11 -21.87 -9.07
CA THR A 11 33.03 -20.94 -9.39
C THR A 11 32.72 -20.01 -8.22
N ALA A 12 33.22 -18.78 -8.26
CA ALA A 12 32.60 -17.65 -7.57
C ALA A 12 31.42 -17.16 -8.42
N LEU A 13 30.43 -18.04 -8.64
CA LEU A 13 29.07 -17.62 -8.92
C LEU A 13 28.54 -17.03 -7.62
N GLY A 14 29.00 -15.81 -7.31
CA GLY A 14 28.34 -14.95 -6.35
C GLY A 14 26.96 -14.67 -6.92
N ILE A 15 26.00 -15.49 -6.54
CA ILE A 15 24.59 -15.21 -6.76
C ILE A 15 24.32 -13.95 -5.96
N LEU A 16 24.43 -12.80 -6.63
CA LEU A 16 23.87 -11.56 -6.14
C LEU A 16 22.37 -11.82 -6.10
N VAL A 17 21.86 -12.19 -4.93
CA VAL A 17 20.42 -12.24 -4.69
C VAL A 17 19.97 -10.78 -4.71
N ILE A 18 19.69 -10.27 -5.92
CA ILE A 18 18.97 -9.02 -6.09
C ILE A 18 17.59 -9.31 -5.51
N GLN A 19 17.38 -8.95 -4.25
CA GLN A 19 16.03 -8.89 -3.68
C GLN A 19 15.30 -7.79 -4.45
N THR A 20 14.67 -8.17 -5.56
CA THR A 20 13.72 -7.32 -6.23
C THR A 20 12.56 -7.15 -5.27
N VAL A 21 12.54 -6.04 -4.53
CA VAL A 21 11.35 -5.62 -3.79
C VAL A 21 10.27 -5.46 -4.85
N ALA A 22 9.36 -6.43 -4.94
CA ALA A 22 8.27 -6.37 -5.90
C ALA A 22 7.52 -5.06 -5.65
N ALA A 23 7.45 -4.22 -6.67
CA ALA A 23 6.87 -2.91 -6.54
C ALA A 23 5.34 -3.06 -6.44
N LEU A 24 4.80 -2.77 -5.26
CA LEU A 24 3.37 -2.87 -4.95
C LEU A 24 2.57 -1.94 -5.86
N THR A 25 1.40 -2.36 -6.35
CA THR A 25 0.54 -1.52 -7.18
C THR A 25 -0.79 -1.23 -6.47
N CYS A 26 -1.18 0.04 -6.37
CA CYS A 26 -2.38 0.47 -5.63
C CYS A 26 -3.28 1.37 -6.49
N TYR A 27 -4.58 1.44 -6.15
CA TYR A 27 -5.48 2.45 -6.70
C TYR A 27 -5.26 3.81 -6.05
N TYR A 28 -5.45 4.87 -6.84
CA TYR A 28 -5.35 6.26 -6.39
C TYR A 28 -6.59 7.03 -6.74
N CYS A 29 -7.27 7.57 -5.74
CA CYS A 29 -8.39 8.48 -5.95
C CYS A 29 -8.74 9.23 -4.67
N SER A 30 -9.50 10.31 -4.82
CA SER A 30 -10.20 10.98 -3.72
C SER A 30 -11.62 11.28 -4.12
N ASN A 31 -12.60 11.01 -3.24
CA ASN A 31 -13.99 11.34 -3.53
C ASN A 31 -14.33 12.84 -3.45
N ARG A 32 -13.33 13.67 -3.14
CA ARG A 32 -13.43 15.12 -3.29
C ARG A 32 -13.27 15.56 -4.74
N VAL A 33 -12.49 14.82 -5.53
CA VAL A 33 -12.27 15.07 -6.96
C VAL A 33 -13.17 14.18 -7.80
N GLU A 34 -13.23 12.89 -7.47
CA GLU A 34 -13.95 11.87 -8.22
C GLU A 34 -14.94 11.15 -7.30
N LYS A 35 -16.21 11.58 -7.29
CA LYS A 35 -17.24 11.09 -6.35
C LYS A 35 -17.33 9.56 -6.25
N ALA A 36 -17.06 8.84 -7.34
CA ALA A 36 -17.07 7.38 -7.39
C ALA A 36 -15.96 6.72 -6.55
N CYS A 37 -14.96 7.45 -6.05
CA CYS A 37 -13.88 6.90 -5.21
C CYS A 37 -14.36 6.42 -3.82
N GLY A 38 -15.56 6.86 -3.41
CA GLY A 38 -16.16 6.55 -2.12
C GLY A 38 -16.82 5.18 -2.04
N GLY A 39 -18.00 5.10 -1.42
CA GLY A 39 -18.72 3.83 -1.21
C GLY A 39 -19.14 3.11 -2.50
N ASN A 40 -19.11 3.80 -3.66
CA ASN A 40 -19.42 3.23 -4.97
C ASN A 40 -18.15 2.96 -5.79
N PHE A 41 -17.02 2.70 -5.13
CA PHE A 41 -15.76 2.40 -5.83
C PHE A 41 -15.91 1.19 -6.74
N GLN A 42 -15.53 1.39 -8.00
CA GLN A 42 -15.49 0.35 -9.02
C GLN A 42 -14.10 0.36 -9.61
N SER A 43 -13.34 -0.71 -9.41
CA SER A 43 -11.92 -0.80 -9.79
C SER A 43 -11.64 -0.46 -11.26
N TYR A 44 -12.57 -0.81 -12.16
CA TYR A 44 -12.45 -0.52 -13.59
C TYR A 44 -12.59 0.97 -13.97
N LEU A 45 -13.07 1.82 -13.05
CA LEU A 45 -13.20 3.27 -13.27
C LEU A 45 -11.94 4.05 -12.89
N PHE A 46 -11.02 3.44 -12.13
CA PHE A 46 -9.90 4.16 -11.52
C PHE A 46 -8.56 3.64 -12.01
N LYS A 47 -7.63 4.57 -12.20
CA LYS A 47 -6.24 4.23 -12.48
C LYS A 47 -5.57 3.69 -11.22
N SER A 48 -4.71 2.71 -11.43
CA SER A 48 -3.73 2.25 -10.46
C SER A 48 -2.35 2.77 -10.85
N SER A 49 -1.45 2.87 -9.87
CA SER A 49 -0.04 3.10 -10.15
C SER A 49 0.82 2.21 -9.27
N THR A 50 1.97 1.81 -9.81
CA THR A 50 3.01 1.16 -9.04
C THR A 50 3.56 2.16 -8.03
N CYS A 51 3.61 1.74 -6.77
CA CYS A 51 4.27 2.42 -5.68
C CYS A 51 5.78 2.42 -5.88
N ASP A 52 6.46 3.48 -5.45
CA ASP A 52 7.92 3.39 -5.32
C ASP A 52 8.33 2.45 -4.17
N SER A 53 9.61 2.07 -4.12
CA SER A 53 10.15 1.13 -3.13
C SER A 53 10.09 1.62 -1.68
N THR A 54 9.74 2.89 -1.44
CA THR A 54 9.56 3.44 -0.10
C THR A 54 8.17 3.20 0.47
N TYR A 55 7.18 2.85 -0.37
CA TYR A 55 5.84 2.49 0.06
C TYR A 55 5.68 0.97 0.09
N SER A 56 5.24 0.45 1.23
CA SER A 56 5.09 -0.99 1.47
C SER A 56 3.64 -1.43 1.59
N LYS A 57 2.68 -0.50 1.50
CA LYS A 57 1.25 -0.75 1.70
C LYS A 57 0.39 0.03 0.70
N CYS A 58 -0.76 -0.53 0.36
CA CYS A 58 -1.88 0.26 -0.12
C CYS A 58 -2.73 0.70 1.07
N ALA A 59 -3.26 1.92 1.01
CA ALA A 59 -4.13 2.45 2.03
C ALA A 59 -5.49 2.91 1.47
N LEU A 60 -6.48 2.86 2.37
CA LEU A 60 -7.73 3.60 2.27
C LEU A 60 -7.90 4.41 3.56
N GLN A 61 -8.12 5.72 3.42
CA GLN A 61 -8.57 6.59 4.48
C GLN A 61 -10.06 6.90 4.29
N LYS A 62 -10.84 6.78 5.36
CA LYS A 62 -12.24 7.18 5.44
C LYS A 62 -12.45 8.15 6.60
N ASN A 63 -12.78 9.40 6.28
CA ASN A 63 -13.10 10.43 7.26
C ASN A 63 -14.56 10.30 7.73
N PRO A 64 -14.86 10.73 8.96
CA PRO A 64 -16.24 10.88 9.41
C PRO A 64 -16.99 11.91 8.56
N PRO A 65 -18.34 11.88 8.58
CA PRO A 65 -19.14 12.90 7.92
C PRO A 65 -18.78 14.29 8.46
N LEU A 66 -18.54 15.25 7.56
CA LEU A 66 -18.48 16.66 7.90
C LEU A 66 -19.90 17.20 8.20
N LYS A 67 -20.01 18.46 8.63
CA LYS A 67 -21.30 19.11 8.96
C LYS A 67 -22.29 19.13 7.79
N ASP A 68 -21.79 19.06 6.55
CA ASP A 68 -22.58 18.99 5.32
C ASP A 68 -22.92 17.54 4.90
N GLY A 69 -22.57 16.55 5.72
CA GLY A 69 -22.79 15.13 5.46
C GLY A 69 -21.74 14.49 4.54
N TRP A 70 -20.72 15.23 4.09
CA TRP A 70 -19.69 14.67 3.23
C TRP A 70 -18.76 13.72 3.99
N ILE A 71 -18.63 12.50 3.50
CA ILE A 71 -17.71 11.47 4.02
C ILE A 71 -16.51 11.41 3.08
N GLY A 72 -15.31 11.70 3.57
CA GLY A 72 -14.10 11.67 2.75
C GLY A 72 -13.55 10.26 2.56
N TYR A 73 -13.22 9.90 1.32
CA TYR A 73 -12.52 8.66 0.95
C TYR A 73 -11.28 8.98 0.13
N ILE A 74 -10.14 8.43 0.51
CA ILE A 74 -8.85 8.62 -0.15
C ILE A 74 -8.12 7.29 -0.26
N ARG A 75 -7.67 6.92 -1.46
CA ARG A 75 -6.91 5.70 -1.75
C ARG A 75 -5.53 6.05 -2.29
N GLY A 76 -4.51 5.27 -1.94
CA GLY A 76 -3.17 5.43 -2.51
C GLY A 76 -2.15 4.48 -1.89
N CYS A 77 -0.89 4.62 -2.30
CA CYS A 77 0.25 3.99 -1.63
C CYS A 77 0.51 4.65 -0.28
N TYR A 78 0.94 3.85 0.69
CA TYR A 78 1.23 4.24 2.05
C TYR A 78 2.62 3.79 2.48
N LYS A 79 3.34 4.74 3.07
CA LYS A 79 4.66 4.52 3.63
C LYS A 79 4.49 4.15 5.09
N GLN A 80 4.91 2.95 5.46
CA GLN A 80 4.87 2.50 6.84
C GLN A 80 5.62 3.47 7.76
N GLY A 81 5.01 3.81 8.88
CA GLY A 81 5.47 4.80 9.85
C GLY A 81 5.14 6.25 9.48
N ALA A 82 4.45 6.53 8.36
CA ALA A 82 4.10 7.89 7.98
C ALA A 82 3.10 8.54 8.94
N LEU A 83 2.21 7.74 9.55
CA LEU A 83 1.32 8.20 10.62
C LEU A 83 1.89 7.75 11.97
N GLN A 84 2.20 8.70 12.84
CA GLN A 84 2.78 8.38 14.14
C GLN A 84 1.72 7.75 15.07
N GLY A 85 2.07 6.60 15.65
CA GLY A 85 1.28 5.95 16.70
C GLY A 85 0.08 5.15 16.23
N ILE A 86 -0.13 4.99 14.92
CA ILE A 86 -1.04 3.97 14.39
C ILE A 86 -0.28 2.65 14.19
N ASP A 87 -0.98 1.53 14.32
CA ASP A 87 -0.46 0.23 13.91
C ASP A 87 -0.72 0.03 12.40
N ASP A 88 0.36 -0.02 11.63
CA ASP A 88 0.35 -0.11 10.16
C ASP A 88 0.24 -1.55 9.62
N SER A 89 -0.06 -2.53 10.46
CA SER A 89 -0.31 -3.89 9.98
C SER A 89 -1.65 -3.99 9.22
N ASN A 90 -1.79 -5.05 8.42
CA ASN A 90 -2.96 -5.24 7.56
C ASN A 90 -4.26 -5.21 8.36
N GLY A 91 -5.28 -4.56 7.81
CA GLY A 91 -6.56 -4.34 8.47
C GLY A 91 -6.86 -2.87 8.71
N CYS A 92 -7.94 -2.60 9.45
CA CYS A 92 -8.51 -1.27 9.59
C CYS A 92 -8.50 -0.77 11.04
N ARG A 93 -8.13 0.50 11.23
CA ARG A 93 -7.94 1.12 12.55
C ARG A 93 -8.37 2.57 12.53
N TYR A 94 -8.97 3.01 13.62
CA TYR A 94 -9.19 4.44 13.82
C TYR A 94 -7.89 5.09 14.30
N TRP A 95 -7.57 6.23 13.70
CA TRP A 95 -6.48 7.08 14.15
C TRP A 95 -6.96 8.51 14.25
N THR A 96 -6.57 9.15 15.35
CA THR A 96 -6.89 10.56 15.61
C THR A 96 -5.65 11.38 15.39
N SER A 97 -5.72 12.32 14.47
CA SER A 97 -4.60 13.19 14.18
C SER A 97 -4.31 14.10 15.37
N PRO A 98 -3.05 14.13 15.88
CA PRO A 98 -2.67 15.04 16.95
C PRO A 98 -2.69 16.51 16.52
N LEU A 99 -2.71 16.79 15.20
CA LEU A 99 -2.63 18.15 14.66
C LEU A 99 -4.00 18.86 14.62
N ASN A 100 -5.07 18.12 14.36
CA ASN A 100 -6.41 18.70 14.17
C ASN A 100 -7.52 17.95 14.91
N ASN A 101 -7.16 16.96 15.74
CA ASN A 101 -8.07 16.13 16.52
C ASN A 101 -9.17 15.45 15.69
N MET A 102 -8.92 15.23 14.39
CA MET A 102 -9.82 14.51 13.51
C MET A 102 -9.52 13.02 13.57
N THR A 103 -10.52 12.23 13.93
CA THR A 103 -10.47 10.76 13.86
C THR A 103 -10.86 10.31 12.46
N ALA A 104 -10.07 9.44 11.84
CA ALA A 104 -10.42 8.78 10.57
C ALA A 104 -10.13 7.28 10.66
N LEU A 105 -10.84 6.49 9.86
CA LEU A 105 -10.55 5.07 9.68
C LEU A 105 -9.46 4.93 8.60
N TYR A 106 -8.38 4.26 8.93
CA TYR A 106 -7.31 3.88 8.01
C TYR A 106 -7.29 2.38 7.85
N CYS A 107 -7.24 1.90 6.61
CA CYS A 107 -7.06 0.50 6.31
C CYS A 107 -5.78 0.30 5.52
N PHE A 108 -5.02 -0.75 5.85
CA PHE A 108 -3.77 -1.09 5.19
C PHE A 108 -3.79 -2.52 4.65
N CYS A 109 -3.11 -2.74 3.54
CA CYS A 109 -2.90 -4.06 2.94
C CYS A 109 -1.63 -4.03 2.06
N ASP A 110 -1.02 -5.18 1.77
CA ASP A 110 0.29 -5.31 1.10
C ASP A 110 0.26 -6.21 -0.15
N THR A 111 -0.91 -6.38 -0.75
CA THR A 111 -1.07 -7.09 -2.03
C THR A 111 -1.48 -6.10 -3.11
N ASP A 112 -1.09 -6.34 -4.36
CA ASP A 112 -1.50 -5.48 -5.47
C ASP A 112 -3.03 -5.31 -5.50
N TYR A 113 -3.46 -4.07 -5.72
CA TYR A 113 -4.87 -3.68 -5.89
C TYR A 113 -5.78 -3.96 -4.68
N CYS A 114 -5.21 -4.34 -3.53
CA CYS A 114 -5.96 -4.71 -2.33
C CYS A 114 -6.80 -3.54 -1.78
N ASN A 115 -6.40 -2.31 -2.07
CA ASN A 115 -7.19 -1.12 -1.73
C ASN A 115 -8.36 -0.85 -2.69
N SER A 116 -8.94 -1.88 -3.30
CA SER A 116 -10.16 -1.80 -4.12
C SER A 116 -11.45 -1.92 -3.32
N SER A 117 -11.40 -2.38 -2.06
CA SER A 117 -12.61 -2.62 -1.27
C SER A 117 -13.47 -1.34 -1.12
N PRO A 118 -14.76 -1.36 -1.52
CA PRO A 118 -15.64 -0.19 -1.39
C PRO A 118 -16.01 0.13 0.06
N SER A 119 -16.11 -0.92 0.89
CA SER A 119 -16.53 -0.84 2.29
C SER A 119 -15.41 -0.36 3.22
N GLY A 120 -14.17 -0.40 2.74
CA GLY A 120 -13.00 -0.15 3.56
C GLY A 120 -12.81 -1.22 4.62
N TYR A 121 -13.00 -2.47 4.23
CA TYR A 121 -12.49 -3.63 4.94
C TYR A 121 -11.76 -4.49 3.91
N PHE A 122 -10.49 -4.74 4.15
CA PHE A 122 -9.70 -5.66 3.34
C PHE A 122 -9.86 -7.04 4.01
N LEU A 123 -10.36 -8.02 3.23
CA LEU A 123 -10.43 -9.42 3.65
C LEU A 123 -9.03 -10.04 3.63
#